data_AF-A0A0G1CQ26-F1
#
_entry.id   AF-A0A0G1CQ26-F1
#
_cell.length_a   1.000
_cell.length_b   1.000
_cell.length_c   1.000
_cell.angle_alpha   90.00
_cell.angle_beta   90.00
_cell.angle_gamma   90.00
#
_symmetry.space_group_name_H-M   'P 1'
#
loop_
_entity.id
_entity.type
_entity.pdbx_description
1 polymer ?
#
loop_
_entity_poly.entity_id
_entity_poly.type
_entity_poly.pdbx_seq_one_letter_code
_entity_poly.pdbx_strand_id
1 'polypeptide(L)'
;MSITIKGLAQRTLANLTMATTVVSLVGFVAMPIATLAVAPADYGLQEGNTISASGSSDPDIYIVNDWGYKRLFVNPAIFTLYGHLSWAGVKAVAPATRDAFMTSGLFRNCESGDQKVYGLDVVSEDVANLRWVNTTGAQAVADDANFFKKVFCINSREQALYGTGADYTSVTQVPSYTRSTLPPSTGAVAAYLASDNPAAGTLIETQSAADLAHFTFTGSGTVTSLALNRLGVSSDTTLTNVYLYSGAKRLTDAATVSSGKITFSDLAGLFTVSGSTTISVKADIANSTTGQTVGVQLASFNGNAVSLSGNLFSIAVDPSDFGTIAVGVPTPTTADTSMVEVSSVACYWFCTSRRPS
;
A
#
# COMPACT_ATOMS: atom_id res chain seq x y z
N MET A 1 -79.00 -8.36 13.40
CA MET A 1 -78.13 -9.21 12.57
C MET A 1 -76.70 -8.81 12.88
N SER A 2 -76.01 -9.59 13.70
CA SER A 2 -74.60 -9.35 14.03
C SER A 2 -73.72 -9.60 12.82
N ILE A 3 -72.72 -8.76 12.59
CA ILE A 3 -71.41 -9.15 12.04
C ILE A 3 -70.37 -8.19 12.66
N THR A 4 -69.44 -8.79 13.41
CA THR A 4 -68.16 -8.22 13.84
C THR A 4 -67.11 -8.66 12.83
N ILE A 5 -66.24 -7.77 12.34
CA ILE A 5 -64.90 -8.15 11.85
C ILE A 5 -63.85 -7.15 12.36
N LYS A 6 -62.84 -7.73 13.00
CA LYS A 6 -61.64 -7.12 13.58
C LYS A 6 -60.62 -6.74 12.51
N GLY A 7 -59.88 -5.65 12.79
CA GLY A 7 -58.44 -5.52 12.56
C GLY A 7 -57.97 -5.23 11.14
N LEU A 8 -57.15 -4.18 10.98
CA LEU A 8 -55.82 -4.30 10.40
C LEU A 8 -55.01 -3.05 10.71
N ALA A 9 -53.85 -3.25 11.34
CA ALA A 9 -52.82 -2.23 11.46
C ALA A 9 -52.24 -1.97 10.06
N GLN A 10 -52.38 -0.76 9.53
CA GLN A 10 -51.74 -0.40 8.27
C GLN A 10 -50.60 0.59 8.51
N ARG A 11 -49.42 0.05 8.22
CA ARG A 11 -48.11 0.66 8.14
C ARG A 11 -48.16 1.98 7.37
N THR A 12 -47.72 3.04 8.02
CA THR A 12 -47.44 4.34 7.41
C THR A 12 -46.27 4.21 6.43
N LEU A 13 -46.56 4.09 5.14
CA LEU A 13 -45.60 4.31 4.06
C LEU A 13 -45.39 5.82 3.92
N ALA A 14 -44.29 6.33 4.49
CA ALA A 14 -43.84 7.69 4.18
C ALA A 14 -43.08 7.64 2.85
N ASN A 15 -43.74 8.10 1.79
CA ASN A 15 -43.13 8.41 0.50
C ASN A 15 -42.14 9.57 0.70
N LEU A 16 -40.83 9.32 0.60
CA LEU A 16 -39.82 10.37 0.56
C LEU A 16 -39.67 10.86 -0.89
N THR A 17 -40.26 12.01 -1.19
CA THR A 17 -39.97 12.81 -2.38
C THR A 17 -38.52 13.28 -2.36
N MET A 18 -37.75 12.91 -3.39
CA MET A 18 -36.40 13.43 -3.64
C MET A 18 -36.50 14.91 -4.01
N ALA A 19 -36.08 15.80 -3.12
CA ALA A 19 -35.81 17.19 -3.43
C ALA A 19 -34.32 17.34 -3.77
N THR A 20 -34.01 17.55 -5.04
CA THR A 20 -32.69 17.95 -5.52
C THR A 20 -32.47 19.42 -5.21
N THR A 21 -31.73 19.73 -4.14
CA THR A 21 -31.22 21.08 -3.90
C THR A 21 -29.70 21.04 -3.99
N VAL A 22 -29.16 21.58 -5.08
CA VAL A 22 -27.74 21.90 -5.22
C VAL A 22 -27.48 23.15 -4.38
N VAL A 23 -26.78 22.99 -3.25
CA VAL A 23 -26.24 24.11 -2.47
C VAL A 23 -24.73 24.02 -2.53
N SER A 24 -24.14 24.86 -3.38
CA SER A 24 -22.72 25.17 -3.38
C SER A 24 -22.50 26.34 -2.41
N LEU A 25 -21.96 26.08 -1.23
CA LEU A 25 -21.30 27.12 -0.44
C LEU A 25 -20.21 26.52 0.44
N VAL A 26 -19.04 27.12 0.34
CA VAL A 26 -17.76 26.70 0.90
C VAL A 26 -17.77 26.84 2.41
N GLY A 27 -17.54 25.74 3.11
CA GLY A 27 -17.38 25.70 4.56
C GLY A 27 -17.06 24.28 5.00
N PHE A 28 -15.77 23.98 5.19
CA PHE A 28 -15.32 22.71 5.76
C PHE A 28 -15.74 22.65 7.23
N VAL A 29 -16.99 22.23 7.47
CA VAL A 29 -17.33 21.59 8.73
C VAL A 29 -16.94 20.13 8.55
N ALA A 30 -15.84 19.72 9.20
CA ALA A 30 -15.51 18.32 9.35
C ALA A 30 -16.61 17.68 10.22
N MET A 31 -17.70 17.22 9.60
CA MET A 31 -18.59 16.26 10.23
C MET A 31 -17.83 14.94 10.32
N PRO A 32 -17.91 14.21 11.44
CA PRO A 32 -17.35 12.87 11.50
C PRO A 32 -18.01 12.05 10.40
N ILE A 33 -17.19 11.50 9.50
CA ILE A 33 -17.67 10.51 8.53
C ILE A 33 -18.10 9.32 9.36
N ALA A 34 -19.40 9.21 9.63
CA ALA A 34 -19.97 7.97 10.13
C ALA A 34 -19.79 6.95 8.99
N THR A 35 -18.74 6.14 9.07
CA THR A 35 -18.56 4.99 8.20
C THR A 35 -19.76 4.08 8.46
N LEU A 36 -20.70 4.06 7.52
CA LEU A 36 -21.82 3.12 7.58
C LEU A 36 -21.21 1.72 7.51
N ALA A 37 -21.43 0.92 8.55
CA ALA A 37 -21.02 -0.47 8.58
C ALA A 37 -21.66 -1.21 7.38
N VAL A 38 -20.83 -1.80 6.51
CA VAL A 38 -21.33 -2.50 5.33
C VAL A 38 -21.81 -3.90 5.73
N ALA A 39 -22.97 -4.31 5.25
CA ALA A 39 -23.49 -5.63 5.57
C ALA A 39 -22.68 -6.69 4.80
N PRO A 40 -22.27 -7.81 5.41
CA PRO A 40 -21.58 -8.89 4.69
C PRO A 40 -22.34 -9.38 3.46
N ALA A 41 -23.68 -9.38 3.53
CA ALA A 41 -24.56 -9.78 2.46
C ALA A 41 -24.39 -8.95 1.17
N ASP A 42 -24.00 -7.68 1.28
CA ASP A 42 -23.76 -6.79 0.13
C ASP A 42 -22.59 -7.27 -0.75
N TYR A 43 -21.71 -8.11 -0.18
CA TYR A 43 -20.57 -8.73 -0.86
C TYR A 43 -20.73 -10.24 -1.05
N GLY A 44 -21.93 -10.80 -0.85
CA GLY A 44 -22.16 -12.26 -0.91
C GLY A 44 -21.47 -13.03 0.23
N LEU A 45 -21.19 -12.36 1.34
CA LEU A 45 -20.62 -12.94 2.55
C LEU A 45 -21.69 -13.08 3.63
N GLN A 46 -21.40 -13.93 4.61
CA GLN A 46 -22.22 -14.15 5.80
C GLN A 46 -21.32 -14.10 7.03
N GLU A 47 -21.91 -13.92 8.21
CA GLU A 47 -21.19 -14.03 9.47
C GLU A 47 -20.38 -15.33 9.54
N GLY A 48 -19.16 -15.23 10.06
CA GLY A 48 -18.24 -16.35 10.22
C GLY A 48 -17.53 -16.76 8.92
N ASN A 49 -17.83 -16.13 7.78
CA ASN A 49 -17.05 -16.36 6.56
C ASN A 49 -15.61 -15.89 6.77
N THR A 50 -14.67 -16.75 6.39
CA THR A 50 -13.26 -16.43 6.33
C THR A 50 -12.91 -15.93 4.94
N ILE A 51 -12.13 -14.86 4.86
CA ILE A 51 -11.76 -14.20 3.60
C ILE A 51 -10.25 -13.98 3.51
N SER A 52 -9.73 -14.02 2.29
CA SER A 52 -8.39 -13.55 1.93
C SER A 52 -8.46 -12.67 0.67
N ALA A 53 -7.52 -11.74 0.53
CA ALA A 53 -7.51 -10.83 -0.63
C ALA A 53 -6.81 -11.48 -1.84
N SER A 54 -7.60 -11.94 -2.81
CA SER A 54 -7.09 -12.44 -4.08
C SER A 54 -6.42 -11.34 -4.89
N GLY A 55 -5.33 -11.67 -5.59
CA GLY A 55 -4.60 -10.70 -6.40
C GLY A 55 -3.88 -9.62 -5.59
N SER A 56 -3.70 -9.84 -4.29
CA SER A 56 -2.97 -8.96 -3.38
C SER A 56 -1.70 -9.65 -2.87
N SER A 57 -0.73 -8.87 -2.39
CA SER A 57 0.41 -9.39 -1.62
C SER A 57 0.05 -9.66 -0.15
N ASP A 58 -1.25 -9.73 0.18
CA ASP A 58 -1.77 -10.04 1.51
C ASP A 58 -1.91 -11.57 1.71
N PRO A 59 -1.03 -12.23 2.48
CA PRO A 59 -1.32 -13.59 2.92
C PRO A 59 -2.32 -13.74 4.09
N ASP A 60 -2.95 -12.67 4.58
CA ASP A 60 -3.72 -12.71 5.84
C ASP A 60 -5.11 -13.23 5.58
N ILE A 61 -5.59 -13.92 6.61
CA ILE A 61 -6.95 -14.39 6.67
C ILE A 61 -7.69 -13.57 7.71
N TYR A 62 -8.92 -13.21 7.35
CA TYR A 62 -9.84 -12.52 8.23
C TYR A 62 -11.11 -13.31 8.39
N ILE A 63 -11.78 -13.17 9.53
CA ILE A 63 -13.16 -13.64 9.74
C ILE A 63 -14.10 -12.46 9.90
N VAL A 64 -15.20 -12.46 9.16
CA VAL A 64 -16.18 -11.35 9.11
C VAL A 64 -17.34 -11.62 10.06
N ASN A 65 -17.84 -10.59 10.74
CA ASN A 65 -19.06 -10.66 11.55
C ASN A 65 -20.26 -10.00 10.85
N ASP A 66 -21.46 -10.22 11.39
CA ASP A 66 -22.70 -9.70 10.79
C ASP A 66 -22.81 -8.16 10.83
N TRP A 67 -22.02 -7.53 11.71
CA TRP A 67 -21.99 -6.09 11.93
C TRP A 67 -21.02 -5.33 11.00
N GLY A 68 -20.43 -6.00 10.01
CA GLY A 68 -19.54 -5.36 9.05
C GLY A 68 -18.11 -5.14 9.55
N TYR A 69 -17.68 -5.87 10.58
CA TYR A 69 -16.31 -5.88 11.07
C TYR A 69 -15.62 -7.19 10.71
N LYS A 70 -14.28 -7.13 10.59
CA LYS A 70 -13.44 -8.31 10.39
C LYS A 70 -12.42 -8.45 11.51
N ARG A 71 -12.02 -9.67 11.82
CA ARG A 71 -10.91 -9.98 12.72
C ARG A 71 -9.78 -10.64 11.94
N LEU A 72 -8.55 -10.20 12.19
CA LEU A 72 -7.33 -10.83 11.69
C LEU A 72 -6.99 -12.12 12.47
N PHE A 73 -6.54 -13.15 11.77
CA PHE A 73 -5.77 -14.24 12.38
C PHE A 73 -4.27 -13.90 12.33
N VAL A 74 -3.73 -13.38 13.44
CA VAL A 74 -2.36 -12.83 13.50
C VAL A 74 -1.29 -13.84 13.07
N ASN A 75 -1.48 -15.11 13.42
CA ASN A 75 -0.56 -16.20 13.17
C ASN A 75 -1.34 -17.36 12.54
N PRO A 76 -0.84 -18.02 11.48
CA PRO A 76 -1.53 -19.12 10.82
C PRO A 76 -1.86 -20.30 11.75
N ALA A 77 -1.08 -20.51 12.82
CA ALA A 77 -1.36 -21.51 13.85
C ALA A 77 -2.70 -21.23 14.57
N ILE A 78 -3.08 -19.97 14.75
CA ILE A 78 -4.36 -19.59 15.37
C ILE A 78 -5.53 -20.12 14.55
N PHE A 79 -5.46 -20.04 13.23
CA PHE A 79 -6.51 -20.55 12.35
C PHE A 79 -6.76 -22.04 12.57
N THR A 80 -5.70 -22.81 12.84
CA THR A 80 -5.78 -24.26 13.10
C THR A 80 -6.35 -24.61 14.48
N LEU A 81 -6.45 -23.66 15.42
CA LEU A 81 -7.04 -23.91 16.74
C LEU A 81 -8.57 -24.08 16.68
N TYR A 82 -9.20 -23.64 15.60
CA TYR A 82 -10.64 -23.69 15.44
C TYR A 82 -11.05 -24.84 14.52
N GLY A 83 -11.50 -25.95 15.11
CA GLY A 83 -11.84 -27.17 14.35
C GLY A 83 -12.99 -27.03 13.35
N HIS A 84 -13.77 -25.96 13.42
CA HIS A 84 -14.84 -25.65 12.47
C HIS A 84 -14.34 -24.82 11.26
N LEU A 85 -13.12 -24.30 11.31
CA LEU A 85 -12.52 -23.55 10.20
C LEU A 85 -11.72 -24.49 9.31
N SER A 86 -11.71 -24.19 8.01
CA SER A 86 -10.93 -24.94 7.02
C SER A 86 -10.27 -24.00 6.03
N TRP A 87 -9.05 -24.32 5.59
CA TRP A 87 -8.31 -23.52 4.61
C TRP A 87 -9.03 -23.49 3.25
N ALA A 88 -9.68 -24.60 2.87
CA ALA A 88 -10.52 -24.66 1.67
C ALA A 88 -11.80 -23.81 1.77
N GLY A 89 -12.24 -23.49 2.99
CA GLY A 89 -13.38 -22.62 3.25
C GLY A 89 -13.07 -21.12 3.18
N VAL A 90 -11.80 -20.74 3.04
CA VAL A 90 -11.40 -19.33 2.91
C VAL A 90 -11.81 -18.81 1.55
N LYS A 91 -12.69 -17.81 1.54
CA LYS A 91 -13.18 -17.17 0.33
C LYS A 91 -12.15 -16.17 -0.18
N ALA A 92 -11.70 -16.37 -1.42
CA ALA A 92 -10.89 -15.41 -2.14
C ALA A 92 -11.77 -14.23 -2.59
N VAL A 93 -11.54 -13.04 -2.06
CA VAL A 93 -12.30 -11.81 -2.38
C VAL A 93 -11.39 -10.75 -2.99
N ALA A 94 -11.96 -9.75 -3.65
CA ALA A 94 -11.19 -8.59 -4.11
C ALA A 94 -10.65 -7.76 -2.91
N PRO A 95 -9.50 -7.08 -3.03
CA PRO A 95 -8.97 -6.22 -1.96
C PRO A 95 -9.99 -5.17 -1.50
N ALA A 96 -10.74 -4.56 -2.42
CA ALA A 96 -11.80 -3.60 -2.10
C ALA A 96 -12.92 -4.20 -1.23
N THR A 97 -13.28 -5.47 -1.45
CA THR A 97 -14.24 -6.18 -0.60
C THR A 97 -13.68 -6.43 0.79
N ARG A 98 -12.41 -6.84 0.90
CA ARG A 98 -11.73 -6.99 2.20
C ARG A 98 -11.72 -5.65 2.94
N ASP A 99 -11.40 -4.56 2.26
CA ASP A 99 -11.21 -3.22 2.84
C ASP A 99 -12.51 -2.51 3.21
N ALA A 100 -13.64 -2.97 2.68
CA ALA A 100 -14.96 -2.50 3.08
C ALA A 100 -15.33 -2.87 4.54
N PHE A 101 -14.71 -3.92 5.09
CA PHE A 101 -14.89 -4.33 6.48
C PHE A 101 -13.75 -3.76 7.34
N MET A 102 -14.10 -2.98 8.36
CA MET A 102 -13.12 -2.45 9.31
C MET A 102 -12.53 -3.58 10.16
N THR A 103 -11.22 -3.64 10.32
CA THR A 103 -10.60 -4.61 11.23
C THR A 103 -10.82 -4.23 12.68
N SER A 104 -11.30 -5.16 13.49
CA SER A 104 -11.33 -5.02 14.94
C SER A 104 -10.11 -5.69 15.58
N GLY A 105 -9.48 -4.97 16.51
CA GLY A 105 -8.50 -5.50 17.46
C GLY A 105 -9.06 -5.75 18.85
N LEU A 106 -10.39 -5.82 19.02
CA LEU A 106 -11.02 -6.01 20.34
C LEU A 106 -11.41 -7.46 20.56
N PHE A 107 -10.80 -8.12 21.55
CA PHE A 107 -11.02 -9.53 21.85
C PHE A 107 -11.52 -9.76 23.27
N ARG A 108 -12.30 -10.83 23.43
CA ARG A 108 -12.77 -11.32 24.71
C ARG A 108 -12.66 -12.83 24.74
N ASN A 109 -12.14 -13.40 25.84
CA ASN A 109 -12.18 -14.84 26.01
C ASN A 109 -13.60 -15.26 26.41
N CYS A 110 -14.32 -15.83 25.45
CA CYS A 110 -15.70 -16.26 25.65
C CYS A 110 -15.80 -17.69 26.19
N GLU A 111 -14.72 -18.48 26.11
CA GLU A 111 -14.65 -19.84 26.67
C GLU A 111 -14.60 -19.80 28.20
N SER A 112 -13.83 -18.87 28.76
CA SER A 112 -13.73 -18.67 30.22
C SER A 112 -14.81 -17.75 30.79
N GLY A 113 -15.61 -17.10 29.93
CA GLY A 113 -16.61 -16.10 30.34
C GLY A 113 -16.00 -14.83 30.93
N ASP A 114 -14.75 -14.51 30.58
CA ASP A 114 -14.04 -13.33 31.08
C ASP A 114 -14.85 -12.07 30.78
N GLN A 115 -14.93 -11.13 31.72
CA GLN A 115 -15.60 -9.84 31.51
C GLN A 115 -14.66 -8.80 30.88
N LYS A 116 -13.35 -9.06 30.87
CA LYS A 116 -12.35 -8.16 30.29
C LYS A 116 -12.39 -8.22 28.77
N VAL A 117 -12.27 -7.03 28.18
CA VAL A 117 -12.01 -6.86 26.74
C VAL A 117 -10.57 -6.39 26.58
N TYR A 118 -9.87 -7.05 25.68
CA TYR A 118 -8.46 -6.80 25.39
C TYR A 118 -8.34 -6.12 24.03
N GLY A 119 -7.45 -5.14 23.93
CA GLY A 119 -6.97 -4.60 22.68
C GLY A 119 -5.77 -5.41 22.18
N LEU A 120 -5.75 -5.69 20.89
CA LEU A 120 -4.65 -6.33 20.18
C LEU A 120 -3.59 -5.28 19.81
N ASP A 121 -2.35 -5.54 20.19
CA ASP A 121 -1.18 -4.73 19.88
C ASP A 121 -0.20 -5.59 19.08
N VAL A 122 -0.25 -5.48 17.75
CA VAL A 122 0.60 -6.28 16.85
C VAL A 122 2.00 -5.69 16.83
N VAL A 123 2.99 -6.46 17.29
CA VAL A 123 4.37 -6.00 17.51
C VAL A 123 5.26 -6.30 16.31
N SER A 124 5.05 -7.46 15.67
CA SER A 124 5.74 -7.86 14.44
C SER A 124 4.84 -8.80 13.62
N GLU A 125 5.35 -9.29 12.50
CA GLU A 125 4.72 -10.40 11.79
C GLU A 125 4.54 -11.59 12.74
N ASP A 126 3.35 -12.18 12.72
CA ASP A 126 2.94 -13.33 13.55
C ASP A 126 3.01 -13.16 15.09
N VAL A 127 3.30 -11.95 15.60
CA VAL A 127 3.45 -11.69 17.04
C VAL A 127 2.62 -10.49 17.48
N ALA A 128 1.78 -10.71 18.50
CA ALA A 128 0.97 -9.65 19.10
C ALA A 128 0.84 -9.82 20.61
N ASN A 129 0.55 -8.70 21.28
CA ASN A 129 0.21 -8.64 22.69
C ASN A 129 -1.28 -8.37 22.86
N LEU A 130 -1.86 -8.90 23.93
CA LEU A 130 -3.14 -8.46 24.46
C LEU A 130 -2.92 -7.49 25.63
N ARG A 131 -3.70 -6.41 25.61
CA ARG A 131 -3.64 -5.34 26.59
C ARG A 131 -5.05 -5.07 27.09
N TRP A 132 -5.28 -5.16 28.39
CA TRP A 132 -6.63 -4.98 28.91
C TRP A 132 -7.06 -3.51 28.69
N VAL A 133 -8.26 -3.31 28.13
CA VAL A 133 -8.87 -1.98 28.06
C VAL A 133 -9.53 -1.71 29.41
N ASN A 134 -8.78 -1.12 30.33
CA ASN A 134 -9.19 -0.81 31.68
C ASN A 134 -10.11 0.42 31.69
N THR A 135 -11.34 0.21 31.25
CA THR A 135 -12.42 1.19 31.25
C THR A 135 -13.76 0.54 31.57
N THR A 136 -14.76 1.33 31.93
CA THR A 136 -16.12 0.83 32.17
C THR A 136 -16.85 0.57 30.85
N GLY A 137 -17.80 -0.36 30.83
CA GLY A 137 -18.61 -0.59 29.62
C GLY A 137 -19.38 0.64 29.14
N ALA A 138 -19.83 1.50 30.07
CA ALA A 138 -20.48 2.77 29.73
C ALA A 138 -19.52 3.75 29.05
N GLN A 139 -18.30 3.87 29.58
CA GLN A 139 -17.27 4.71 28.96
C GLN A 139 -16.81 4.13 27.61
N ALA A 140 -16.69 2.80 27.49
CA ALA A 140 -16.34 2.15 26.23
C ALA A 140 -17.37 2.45 25.12
N VAL A 141 -18.67 2.47 25.46
CA VAL A 141 -19.74 2.85 24.52
C VAL A 141 -19.74 4.35 24.22
N ALA A 142 -19.32 5.19 25.17
CA ALA A 142 -19.14 6.63 24.94
C ALA A 142 -17.97 6.92 24.00
N ASP A 143 -16.86 6.19 24.16
CA ASP A 143 -15.68 6.27 23.29
C ASP A 143 -16.00 5.72 21.88
N ASP A 144 -16.77 4.63 21.81
CA ASP A 144 -17.19 3.99 20.57
C ASP A 144 -18.58 3.35 20.72
N ALA A 145 -19.60 3.96 20.09
CA ALA A 145 -20.97 3.46 20.13
C ALA A 145 -21.13 2.03 19.58
N ASN A 146 -20.18 1.55 18.77
CA ASN A 146 -20.16 0.19 18.23
C ASN A 146 -19.19 -0.74 18.97
N PHE A 147 -18.64 -0.34 20.11
CA PHE A 147 -17.65 -1.11 20.88
C PHE A 147 -17.99 -2.61 20.97
N PHE A 148 -19.17 -2.95 21.46
CA PHE A 148 -19.59 -4.36 21.62
C PHE A 148 -19.78 -5.11 20.30
N LYS A 149 -20.08 -4.43 19.19
CA LYS A 149 -20.18 -5.04 17.85
C LYS A 149 -18.81 -5.36 17.27
N LYS A 150 -17.76 -4.70 17.77
CA LYS A 150 -16.37 -4.92 17.38
C LYS A 150 -15.70 -6.01 18.22
N VAL A 151 -16.25 -6.42 19.35
CA VAL A 151 -15.63 -7.44 20.20
C VAL A 151 -15.77 -8.83 19.56
N PHE A 152 -14.65 -9.47 19.25
CA PHE A 152 -14.62 -10.87 18.79
C PHE A 152 -14.33 -11.82 19.95
N CYS A 153 -15.03 -12.95 19.96
CA CYS A 153 -14.77 -14.04 20.89
C CYS A 153 -13.52 -14.82 20.47
N ILE A 154 -12.64 -15.07 21.43
CA ILE A 154 -11.49 -15.97 21.30
C ILE A 154 -11.58 -17.08 22.35
N ASN A 155 -10.86 -18.18 22.13
CA ASN A 155 -10.70 -19.26 23.12
C ASN A 155 -9.40 -19.08 23.94
N SER A 156 -9.25 -19.87 24.99
CA SER A 156 -8.12 -19.78 25.91
C SER A 156 -6.79 -20.22 25.27
N ARG A 157 -6.85 -21.09 24.26
CA ARG A 157 -5.66 -21.55 23.51
C ARG A 157 -5.10 -20.45 22.62
N GLU A 158 -5.96 -19.69 21.94
CA GLU A 158 -5.57 -18.52 21.17
C GLU A 158 -5.05 -17.43 22.10
N GLN A 159 -5.74 -17.15 23.22
CA GLN A 159 -5.29 -16.14 24.17
C GLN A 159 -3.87 -16.40 24.67
N ALA A 160 -3.50 -17.67 24.89
CA ALA A 160 -2.18 -18.07 25.34
C ALA A 160 -1.05 -17.89 24.31
N LEU A 161 -1.37 -17.66 23.03
CA LEU A 161 -0.38 -17.37 21.98
C LEU A 161 0.04 -15.90 21.96
N TYR A 162 -0.73 -15.01 22.58
CA TYR A 162 -0.40 -13.60 22.66
C TYR A 162 0.43 -13.29 23.90
N GLY A 163 1.34 -12.32 23.76
CA GLY A 163 2.01 -11.74 24.93
C GLY A 163 1.08 -10.82 25.72
N THR A 164 1.54 -10.32 26.86
CA THR A 164 0.80 -9.37 27.70
C THR A 164 1.52 -8.04 27.71
N GLY A 165 0.83 -6.95 27.33
CA GLY A 165 1.35 -5.59 27.43
C GLY A 165 0.73 -4.79 28.58
N ALA A 166 1.17 -3.54 28.76
CA ALA A 166 0.58 -2.63 29.75
C ALA A 166 -0.88 -2.30 29.41
N ASP A 167 -1.74 -2.10 30.41
CA ASP A 167 -3.16 -1.84 30.15
C ASP A 167 -3.39 -0.55 29.32
N TYR A 168 -4.46 -0.55 28.53
CA TYR A 168 -5.02 0.66 27.94
C TYR A 168 -6.02 1.29 28.92
N THR A 169 -6.16 2.61 28.89
CA THR A 169 -7.11 3.35 29.74
C THR A 169 -8.37 3.80 29.00
N SER A 170 -8.41 3.63 27.67
CA SER A 170 -9.57 3.96 26.82
C SER A 170 -9.58 3.08 25.57
N VAL A 171 -10.76 2.89 24.98
CA VAL A 171 -10.95 2.15 23.72
C VAL A 171 -10.18 2.81 22.58
N THR A 172 -10.02 4.13 22.60
CA THR A 172 -9.35 4.89 21.52
C THR A 172 -7.85 4.61 21.44
N GLN A 173 -7.26 3.98 22.45
CA GLN A 173 -5.85 3.59 22.46
C GLN A 173 -5.60 2.25 21.75
N VAL A 174 -6.66 1.48 21.47
CA VAL A 174 -6.55 0.20 20.77
C VAL A 174 -6.17 0.48 19.31
N PRO A 175 -5.01 0.00 18.84
CA PRO A 175 -4.59 0.20 17.46
C PRO A 175 -5.60 -0.42 16.49
N SER A 176 -5.94 0.33 15.44
CA SER A 176 -6.68 -0.25 14.31
C SER A 176 -5.69 -1.05 13.47
N TYR A 177 -5.79 -2.38 13.51
CA TYR A 177 -4.96 -3.21 12.67
C TYR A 177 -5.34 -3.00 11.19
N THR A 178 -4.36 -2.58 10.41
CA THR A 178 -4.44 -2.63 8.96
C THR A 178 -3.23 -3.41 8.50
N ARG A 179 -3.43 -4.56 7.84
CA ARG A 179 -2.30 -5.12 7.11
C ARG A 179 -1.98 -4.14 6.01
N SER A 180 -0.76 -3.62 6.04
CA SER A 180 -0.18 -3.04 4.86
C SER A 180 0.02 -4.17 3.85
N THR A 181 -1.02 -4.48 3.09
CA THR A 181 -0.75 -4.45 1.66
C THR A 181 -0.58 -3.00 1.34
N LEU A 182 0.55 -2.59 0.79
CA LEU A 182 0.63 -1.28 0.16
C LEU A 182 -0.54 -1.22 -0.86
N PRO A 183 -1.60 -0.45 -0.58
CA PRO A 183 -1.77 0.83 -1.23
C PRO A 183 -1.52 1.96 -0.23
N PRO A 184 -1.24 3.17 -0.73
CA PRO A 184 -0.88 4.30 0.10
C PRO A 184 -1.96 4.56 1.16
N SER A 185 -1.54 4.63 2.42
CA SER A 185 -2.18 5.50 3.42
C SER A 185 -2.55 6.87 2.80
N THR A 186 -3.41 7.64 3.45
CA THR A 186 -3.74 8.99 2.98
C THR A 186 -3.26 10.01 4.00
N GLY A 187 -2.02 9.85 4.47
CA GLY A 187 -1.24 10.92 5.06
C GLY A 187 -0.48 11.69 3.97
N ALA A 188 -0.25 13.00 4.16
CA ALA A 188 0.60 13.75 3.25
C ALA A 188 1.96 13.06 3.13
N VAL A 189 2.41 12.78 1.90
CA VAL A 189 3.76 12.28 1.66
C VAL A 189 4.74 13.33 2.19
N ALA A 190 5.65 12.92 3.06
CA ALA A 190 6.75 13.75 3.55
C ALA A 190 8.07 13.19 3.00
N ALA A 191 9.02 14.07 2.72
CA ALA A 191 10.35 13.68 2.27
C ALA A 191 11.39 14.04 3.33
N TYR A 192 12.43 13.21 3.44
CA TYR A 192 13.60 13.41 4.28
C TYR A 192 14.86 13.02 3.50
N LEU A 193 16.02 13.54 3.91
CA LEU A 193 17.28 12.98 3.46
C LEU A 193 17.43 11.59 4.09
N ALA A 194 17.77 10.59 3.28
CA ALA A 194 17.86 9.22 3.78
C ALA A 194 19.10 9.04 4.68
N SER A 195 19.00 8.14 5.67
CA SER A 195 20.12 7.85 6.58
C SER A 195 21.30 7.15 5.88
N ASP A 196 21.03 6.48 4.76
CA ASP A 196 22.00 5.80 3.89
C ASP A 196 22.47 6.69 2.72
N ASN A 197 22.18 8.00 2.77
CA ASN A 197 22.63 8.94 1.75
C ASN A 197 24.16 8.85 1.52
N PRO A 198 24.63 8.77 0.26
CA PRO A 198 26.04 8.54 -0.04
C PRO A 198 26.93 9.62 0.57
N ALA A 199 28.02 9.18 1.21
CA ALA A 199 29.03 10.08 1.76
C ALA A 199 29.69 10.90 0.65
N ALA A 200 30.03 12.15 0.92
CA ALA A 200 30.79 12.98 0.00
C ALA A 200 32.10 12.28 -0.41
N GLY A 201 32.46 12.37 -1.69
CA GLY A 201 33.64 11.69 -2.21
C GLY A 201 34.01 12.13 -3.62
N THR A 202 34.91 11.36 -4.23
CA THR A 202 35.39 11.58 -5.58
C THR A 202 34.63 10.72 -6.57
N LEU A 203 34.08 11.39 -7.59
CA LEU A 203 33.45 10.81 -8.75
C LEU A 203 34.44 10.84 -9.93
N ILE A 204 34.30 9.92 -10.87
CA ILE A 204 35.16 9.87 -12.06
C ILE A 204 34.38 10.41 -13.26
N GLU A 205 35.01 11.21 -14.12
CA GLU A 205 34.40 11.61 -15.39
C GLU A 205 34.11 10.39 -16.27
N THR A 206 33.10 10.47 -17.13
CA THR A 206 32.57 9.32 -17.93
C THR A 206 31.94 8.17 -17.14
N GLN A 207 31.97 8.18 -15.81
CA GLN A 207 31.29 7.14 -15.03
C GLN A 207 29.77 7.19 -15.27
N SER A 208 29.16 6.01 -15.35
CA SER A 208 27.71 5.89 -15.44
C SER A 208 27.08 5.66 -14.06
N ALA A 209 25.86 6.16 -13.88
CA ALA A 209 25.03 5.91 -12.71
C ALA A 209 25.73 6.19 -11.36
N ALA A 210 26.50 7.28 -11.31
CA ALA A 210 27.07 7.85 -10.10
C ALA A 210 25.99 8.11 -9.06
N ASP A 211 26.19 7.67 -7.83
CA ASP A 211 25.19 7.80 -6.77
C ASP A 211 25.31 9.17 -6.06
N LEU A 212 24.30 10.03 -6.20
CA LEU A 212 24.40 11.45 -5.81
C LEU A 212 23.65 11.77 -4.51
N ALA A 213 22.44 11.23 -4.34
CA ALA A 213 21.65 11.49 -3.14
C ALA A 213 20.53 10.45 -2.97
N HIS A 214 20.21 10.14 -1.72
CA HIS A 214 19.06 9.28 -1.39
C HIS A 214 18.04 10.07 -0.57
N PHE A 215 16.77 9.99 -0.98
CA PHE A 215 15.66 10.66 -0.30
C PHE A 215 14.64 9.62 0.14
N THR A 216 14.30 9.64 1.42
CA THR A 216 13.25 8.78 1.98
C THR A 216 11.94 9.53 1.99
N PHE A 217 10.96 8.98 1.28
CA PHE A 217 9.57 9.43 1.30
C PHE A 217 8.80 8.56 2.27
N THR A 218 8.08 9.19 3.19
CA THR A 218 7.26 8.51 4.20
C THR A 218 5.82 8.95 4.11
N GLY A 219 4.96 8.22 4.80
CA GLY A 219 3.54 8.35 4.64
C GLY A 219 3.17 7.59 3.39
N SER A 220 2.47 8.26 2.48
CA SER A 220 1.64 7.48 1.58
C SER A 220 0.95 8.27 0.48
N GLY A 221 1.23 7.90 -0.75
CA GLY A 221 0.65 8.49 -1.93
C GLY A 221 1.49 8.13 -3.15
N THR A 222 0.99 8.46 -4.34
CA THR A 222 1.80 8.36 -5.56
C THR A 222 2.50 9.68 -5.80
N VAL A 223 3.82 9.63 -5.97
CA VAL A 223 4.60 10.77 -6.44
C VAL A 223 4.54 10.75 -7.97
N THR A 224 3.93 11.77 -8.57
CA THR A 224 3.75 11.92 -10.02
C THR A 224 4.70 12.97 -10.60
N SER A 225 5.21 13.88 -9.77
CA SER A 225 6.26 14.82 -10.18
C SER A 225 7.33 14.97 -9.11
N LEU A 226 8.57 15.13 -9.55
CA LEU A 226 9.73 15.34 -8.70
C LEU A 226 10.67 16.32 -9.40
N ALA A 227 11.06 17.38 -8.70
CA ALA A 227 12.02 18.36 -9.21
C ALA A 227 13.22 18.44 -8.28
N LEU A 228 14.40 18.38 -8.88
CA LEU A 228 15.68 18.54 -8.22
C LEU A 228 16.35 19.82 -8.72
N ASN A 229 17.20 20.39 -7.87
CA ASN A 229 18.20 21.37 -8.27
C ASN A 229 19.58 20.72 -8.27
N ARG A 230 20.38 20.99 -9.30
CA ARG A 230 21.80 20.68 -9.32
C ARG A 230 22.52 21.59 -8.34
N LEU A 231 23.39 21.00 -7.53
CA LEU A 231 24.27 21.69 -6.59
C LEU A 231 25.71 21.67 -7.09
N GLY A 232 26.54 22.52 -6.49
CA GLY A 232 27.97 22.60 -6.77
C GLY A 232 28.30 23.52 -7.94
N VAL A 233 29.59 23.56 -8.27
CA VAL A 233 30.14 24.36 -9.36
C VAL A 233 30.40 23.45 -10.55
N SER A 234 29.44 23.40 -11.44
CA SER A 234 29.44 22.57 -12.66
C SER A 234 28.55 23.19 -13.73
N SER A 235 28.68 22.70 -14.97
CA SER A 235 27.76 23.02 -16.08
C SER A 235 26.51 22.15 -16.04
N ASP A 236 25.45 22.54 -16.75
CA ASP A 236 24.25 21.68 -16.89
C ASP A 236 24.55 20.40 -17.69
N THR A 237 25.56 20.44 -18.58
CA THR A 237 25.99 19.28 -19.35
C THR A 237 26.81 18.28 -18.53
N THR A 238 27.21 18.62 -17.30
CA THR A 238 28.06 17.76 -16.44
C THR A 238 27.33 16.49 -16.01
N LEU A 239 26.04 16.59 -15.71
CA LEU A 239 25.16 15.43 -15.46
C LEU A 239 24.39 15.17 -16.75
N THR A 240 24.90 14.28 -17.60
CA THR A 240 24.34 14.09 -18.97
C THR A 240 22.97 13.43 -18.93
N ASN A 241 22.80 12.44 -18.06
CA ASN A 241 21.54 11.79 -17.78
C ASN A 241 21.38 11.63 -16.27
N VAL A 242 20.20 11.94 -15.75
CA VAL A 242 19.85 11.74 -14.35
C VAL A 242 18.67 10.77 -14.26
N TYR A 243 18.73 9.86 -13.29
CA TYR A 243 17.79 8.76 -13.13
C TYR A 243 17.30 8.65 -11.69
N LEU A 244 16.08 8.17 -11.53
CA LEU A 244 15.53 7.75 -10.25
C LEU A 244 15.58 6.23 -10.12
N TYR A 245 16.00 5.75 -8.96
CA TYR A 245 16.07 4.33 -8.62
C TYR A 245 15.32 4.03 -7.32
N SER A 246 14.68 2.87 -7.26
CA SER A 246 14.26 2.23 -6.01
C SER A 246 15.04 0.92 -5.89
N GLY A 247 15.97 0.87 -4.94
CA GLY A 247 16.98 -0.19 -4.88
C GLY A 247 17.74 -0.30 -6.21
N ALA A 248 17.70 -1.47 -6.85
CA ALA A 248 18.36 -1.71 -8.14
C ALA A 248 17.48 -1.36 -9.37
N LYS A 249 16.18 -1.09 -9.18
CA LYS A 249 15.24 -0.86 -10.28
C LYS A 249 15.25 0.62 -10.67
N ARG A 250 15.54 0.90 -11.94
CA ARG A 250 15.35 2.23 -12.54
C ARG A 250 13.85 2.51 -12.69
N LEU A 251 13.40 3.66 -12.23
CA LEU A 251 11.98 4.04 -12.18
C LEU A 251 11.53 4.84 -13.39
N THR A 252 12.43 5.62 -13.98
CA THR A 252 12.11 6.53 -15.09
C THR A 252 13.13 6.39 -16.23
N ASP A 253 12.82 7.03 -17.34
CA ASP A 253 13.82 7.39 -18.34
C ASP A 253 14.75 8.50 -17.82
N ALA A 254 15.83 8.77 -18.56
CA ALA A 254 16.78 9.81 -18.24
C ALA A 254 16.12 11.20 -18.26
N ALA A 255 16.38 12.00 -17.23
CA ALA A 255 16.14 13.43 -17.25
C ALA A 255 17.45 14.19 -17.49
N THR A 256 17.37 15.28 -18.25
CA THR A 256 18.49 16.18 -18.50
C THR A 256 18.44 17.38 -17.56
N VAL A 257 19.60 17.95 -17.21
CA VAL A 257 19.65 19.21 -16.47
C VAL A 257 19.34 20.38 -17.40
N SER A 258 18.48 21.31 -16.97
CA SER A 258 18.21 22.56 -17.68
C SER A 258 18.07 23.72 -16.71
N SER A 259 18.91 24.74 -16.86
CA SER A 259 19.01 25.88 -15.93
C SER A 259 19.18 25.43 -14.47
N GLY A 260 20.05 24.44 -14.27
CA GLY A 260 20.27 23.82 -12.95
C GLY A 260 19.10 23.02 -12.38
N LYS A 261 18.01 22.80 -13.12
CA LYS A 261 16.87 21.99 -12.69
C LYS A 261 16.82 20.65 -13.39
N ILE A 262 16.36 19.63 -12.68
CA ILE A 262 16.10 18.29 -13.20
C ILE A 262 14.67 17.93 -12.83
N THR A 263 13.83 17.61 -13.80
CA THR A 263 12.40 17.36 -13.58
C THR A 263 11.99 16.00 -14.09
N PHE A 264 11.30 15.26 -13.24
CA PHE A 264 10.64 14.01 -13.55
C PHE A 264 9.13 14.22 -13.43
N SER A 265 8.38 13.72 -14.41
CA SER A 265 6.92 13.76 -14.39
C SER A 265 6.35 12.54 -15.11
N ASP A 266 5.48 11.81 -14.45
CA ASP A 266 4.70 10.73 -15.04
C ASP A 266 3.28 10.76 -14.49
N LEU A 267 2.29 10.85 -15.39
CA LEU A 267 0.87 10.86 -15.05
C LEU A 267 0.39 9.51 -14.52
N ALA A 268 1.08 8.41 -14.87
CA ALA A 268 0.85 7.08 -14.29
C ALA A 268 1.51 6.93 -12.90
N GLY A 269 2.41 7.84 -12.52
CA GLY A 269 3.13 7.86 -11.25
C GLY A 269 4.59 7.42 -11.40
N LEU A 270 5.50 8.22 -10.84
CA LEU A 270 6.93 7.90 -10.78
C LEU A 270 7.20 6.74 -9.81
N PHE A 271 6.56 6.79 -8.64
CA PHE A 271 6.58 5.73 -7.63
C PHE A 271 5.45 5.90 -6.62
N THR A 272 5.09 4.81 -5.95
CA THR A 272 4.12 4.82 -4.85
C THR A 272 4.86 4.71 -3.52
N VAL A 273 4.52 5.59 -2.58
CA VAL A 273 4.98 5.56 -1.20
C VAL A 273 3.92 4.84 -0.38
N SER A 274 4.32 3.90 0.45
CA SER A 274 3.45 3.42 1.52
C SER A 274 4.27 2.95 2.71
N GLY A 275 4.12 3.68 3.81
CA GLY A 275 4.99 3.59 4.97
C GLY A 275 6.26 4.40 4.73
N SER A 276 7.23 3.79 4.04
CA SER A 276 8.53 4.42 3.73
C SER A 276 9.08 3.88 2.42
N THR A 277 9.66 4.74 1.59
CA THR A 277 10.31 4.37 0.33
C THR A 277 11.50 5.28 0.10
N THR A 278 12.69 4.70 -0.01
CA THR A 278 13.91 5.43 -0.37
C THR A 278 14.10 5.43 -1.87
N ILE A 279 14.35 6.62 -2.42
CA ILE A 279 14.62 6.86 -3.83
C ILE A 279 16.04 7.39 -3.96
N SER A 280 16.85 6.72 -4.77
CA SER A 280 18.21 7.14 -5.09
C SER A 280 18.22 7.94 -6.38
N VAL A 281 18.95 9.05 -6.39
CA VAL A 281 19.22 9.85 -7.58
C VAL A 281 20.61 9.48 -8.09
N LYS A 282 20.66 8.98 -9.32
CA LYS A 282 21.91 8.58 -9.98
C LYS A 282 22.12 9.36 -11.27
N ALA A 283 23.36 9.59 -11.66
CA ALA A 283 23.65 10.32 -12.89
C ALA A 283 24.86 9.79 -13.67
N ASP A 284 24.81 9.94 -14.99
CA ASP A 284 25.97 9.78 -15.85
C ASP A 284 26.80 11.08 -15.84
N ILE A 285 28.12 10.97 -15.68
CA ILE A 285 29.02 12.11 -15.65
C ILE A 285 29.63 12.31 -17.04
N ALA A 286 29.61 13.55 -17.54
CA ALA A 286 30.23 13.87 -18.82
C ALA A 286 31.75 13.66 -18.80
N ASN A 287 32.37 13.69 -19.98
CA ASN A 287 33.82 13.78 -20.11
C ASN A 287 34.31 15.21 -19.82
N SER A 288 35.61 15.38 -19.57
CA SER A 288 36.24 16.71 -19.42
C SER A 288 35.60 17.57 -18.31
N THR A 289 35.19 16.93 -17.21
CA THR A 289 34.53 17.59 -16.07
C THR A 289 35.40 17.63 -14.81
N THR A 290 36.66 17.20 -14.92
CA THR A 290 37.63 17.23 -13.82
C THR A 290 37.70 18.60 -13.14
N GLY A 291 37.72 18.60 -11.81
CA GLY A 291 37.78 19.82 -10.98
C GLY A 291 36.42 20.49 -10.73
N GLN A 292 35.34 20.00 -11.35
CA GLN A 292 33.99 20.44 -11.03
C GLN A 292 33.45 19.75 -9.78
N THR A 293 32.44 20.36 -9.18
CA THR A 293 31.67 19.76 -8.08
C THR A 293 30.21 19.59 -8.48
N VAL A 294 29.63 18.47 -8.08
CA VAL A 294 28.25 18.11 -8.37
C VAL A 294 27.55 17.59 -7.13
N GLY A 295 26.25 17.82 -7.07
CA GLY A 295 25.33 17.24 -6.10
C GLY A 295 23.91 17.54 -6.52
N VAL A 296 22.93 17.06 -5.75
CA VAL A 296 21.52 17.34 -6.02
C VAL A 296 20.78 17.69 -4.75
N GLN A 297 19.77 18.54 -4.89
CA GLN A 297 18.80 18.88 -3.85
C GLN A 297 17.41 18.52 -4.34
N LEU A 298 16.63 17.83 -3.52
CA LEU A 298 15.19 17.71 -3.75
C LEU A 298 14.53 19.05 -3.46
N ALA A 299 13.98 19.66 -4.50
CA ALA A 299 13.40 21.00 -4.49
C ALA A 299 11.87 20.97 -4.39
N SER A 300 11.22 19.97 -5.00
CA SER A 300 9.80 19.72 -4.81
C SER A 300 9.39 18.32 -5.25
N PHE A 301 8.24 17.87 -4.75
CA PHE A 301 7.52 16.70 -5.27
C PHE A 301 6.03 16.97 -5.24
N ASN A 302 5.29 16.57 -6.28
CA ASN A 302 3.85 16.83 -6.44
C ASN A 302 3.44 18.31 -6.20
N GLY A 303 4.33 19.26 -6.52
CA GLY A 303 4.11 20.68 -6.27
C GLY A 303 4.36 21.14 -4.82
N ASN A 304 4.64 20.23 -3.89
CA ASN A 304 5.08 20.56 -2.54
C ASN A 304 6.56 20.94 -2.55
N ALA A 305 6.87 22.18 -2.19
CA ALA A 305 8.25 22.64 -2.08
C ALA A 305 8.94 22.01 -0.86
N VAL A 306 10.16 21.51 -1.08
CA VAL A 306 11.06 21.01 -0.04
C VAL A 306 12.49 21.48 -0.33
N SER A 307 13.34 21.47 0.69
CA SER A 307 14.74 21.91 0.56
C SER A 307 15.67 20.89 1.22
N LEU A 308 15.82 19.72 0.59
CA LEU A 308 16.63 18.62 1.11
C LEU A 308 17.85 18.41 0.22
N SER A 309 19.02 18.83 0.70
CA SER A 309 20.26 18.73 -0.06
C SER A 309 21.00 17.42 0.23
N GLY A 310 21.44 16.74 -0.82
CA GLY A 310 22.47 15.71 -0.72
C GLY A 310 23.86 16.32 -0.55
N ASN A 311 24.87 15.44 -0.56
CA ASN A 311 26.27 15.84 -0.44
C ASN A 311 26.83 16.36 -1.77
N LEU A 312 27.93 17.12 -1.68
CA LEU A 312 28.73 17.51 -2.84
C LEU A 312 29.84 16.50 -3.09
N PHE A 313 30.10 16.21 -4.36
CA PHE A 313 31.15 15.34 -4.83
C PHE A 313 32.11 16.11 -5.75
N SER A 314 33.39 15.80 -5.68
CA SER A 314 34.40 16.31 -6.62
C SER A 314 34.58 15.35 -7.78
N ILE A 315 34.73 15.87 -9.00
CA ILE A 315 34.99 15.04 -10.18
C ILE A 315 36.50 15.01 -10.45
N ALA A 316 37.05 13.80 -10.56
CA ALA A 316 38.41 13.53 -10.99
C ALA A 316 38.45 13.01 -12.44
N VAL A 317 39.66 13.03 -13.01
CA VAL A 317 39.96 12.51 -14.34
C VAL A 317 39.73 11.00 -14.40
N ASP A 318 39.33 10.51 -15.56
CA ASP A 318 39.21 9.07 -15.81
C ASP A 318 40.61 8.43 -15.87
N PRO A 319 40.94 7.52 -14.93
CA PRO A 319 42.20 6.79 -14.96
C PRO A 319 42.31 5.94 -16.23
N SER A 320 43.42 6.06 -16.95
CA SER A 320 43.66 5.34 -18.21
C SER A 320 43.82 3.82 -18.06
N ASP A 321 43.78 3.28 -16.84
CA ASP A 321 44.03 1.89 -16.48
C ASP A 321 42.79 1.14 -15.96
N PHE A 322 41.61 1.74 -16.00
CA PHE A 322 40.38 1.00 -15.69
C PHE A 322 40.09 -0.10 -16.71
N GLY A 323 39.79 -1.30 -16.19
CA GLY A 323 39.47 -2.46 -17.02
C GLY A 323 38.11 -2.31 -17.70
N THR A 324 38.09 -2.28 -19.03
CA THR A 324 36.85 -2.28 -19.81
C THR A 324 36.38 -3.71 -20.08
N ILE A 325 35.10 -4.02 -19.83
CA ILE A 325 34.46 -5.22 -20.39
C ILE A 325 33.87 -4.86 -21.75
N ALA A 326 34.51 -5.33 -22.82
CA ALA A 326 33.97 -5.22 -24.17
C ALA A 326 32.92 -6.32 -24.40
N VAL A 327 31.65 -5.95 -24.51
CA VAL A 327 30.60 -6.85 -25.01
C VAL A 327 30.59 -6.73 -26.53
N GLY A 328 31.13 -7.74 -27.22
CA GLY A 328 31.11 -7.79 -28.68
C GLY A 328 29.68 -7.89 -29.20
N VAL A 329 29.36 -7.09 -30.22
CA VAL A 329 28.11 -7.27 -30.98
C VAL A 329 28.18 -8.65 -31.62
N PRO A 330 27.23 -9.59 -31.40
CA PRO A 330 27.17 -10.79 -32.21
C PRO A 330 26.99 -10.33 -33.66
N THR A 331 28.02 -10.53 -34.47
CA THR A 331 27.90 -10.32 -35.91
C THR A 331 27.04 -11.48 -36.41
N PRO A 332 25.83 -11.26 -36.96
CA PRO A 332 25.08 -12.35 -37.56
C PRO A 332 25.88 -12.86 -38.76
N THR A 333 26.61 -13.96 -38.60
CA THR A 333 27.21 -14.65 -39.74
C THR A 333 26.09 -15.42 -40.42
N THR A 334 25.65 -14.86 -41.55
CA THR A 334 24.62 -15.37 -42.46
C THR A 334 23.18 -15.24 -41.95
N ALA A 335 22.31 -14.66 -42.78
CA ALA A 335 20.87 -14.78 -42.61
C ALA A 335 20.50 -16.26 -42.68
N ASP A 336 20.13 -16.86 -41.54
CA ASP A 336 19.42 -18.12 -41.57
C ASP A 336 17.97 -17.84 -41.97
N THR A 337 17.67 -18.04 -43.26
CA THR A 337 16.32 -17.95 -43.81
C THR A 337 15.50 -19.22 -43.57
N SER A 338 15.78 -20.01 -42.54
CA SER A 338 14.92 -21.15 -42.16
C SER A 338 13.63 -20.69 -41.47
N MET A 339 12.78 -20.00 -42.22
CA MET A 339 11.34 -20.05 -41.97
C MET A 339 10.89 -21.50 -42.19
N VAL A 340 10.90 -22.31 -41.12
CA VAL A 340 10.18 -23.58 -41.13
C VAL A 340 8.70 -23.22 -41.25
N GLU A 341 8.16 -23.51 -42.42
CA GLU A 341 6.76 -23.38 -42.76
C GLU A 341 5.91 -24.16 -41.73
N VAL A 342 5.25 -23.46 -40.81
CA VAL A 342 4.25 -24.06 -39.91
C VAL A 342 2.95 -24.23 -40.70
N SER A 343 2.99 -25.09 -41.72
CA SER A 343 1.79 -25.61 -42.37
C SER A 343 1.26 -26.79 -41.55
N SER A 344 0.45 -26.48 -40.53
CA SER A 344 -0.72 -27.29 -40.08
C SER A 344 -1.20 -26.86 -38.70
N VAL A 345 -1.82 -25.67 -38.61
CA VAL A 345 -2.78 -25.40 -37.53
C VAL A 345 -4.06 -26.17 -37.87
N ALA A 346 -4.13 -27.44 -37.47
CA ALA A 346 -5.37 -28.19 -37.43
C ALA A 346 -6.24 -27.62 -36.31
N CYS A 347 -7.11 -26.67 -36.69
CA CYS A 347 -8.17 -26.13 -35.85
C CYS A 347 -9.15 -27.27 -35.51
N TYR A 348 -9.08 -27.78 -34.28
CA TYR A 348 -10.13 -28.64 -33.72
C TYR A 348 -11.25 -27.76 -33.16
N TRP A 349 -12.49 -28.13 -33.49
CA TRP A 349 -13.79 -27.68 -32.97
C TRP A 349 -14.44 -26.41 -33.54
N PHE A 350 -15.44 -26.56 -34.43
CA PHE A 350 -16.85 -26.71 -34.03
C PHE A 350 -17.80 -27.09 -35.19
N CYS A 351 -18.69 -28.03 -34.88
CA CYS A 351 -19.99 -28.41 -35.45
C CYS A 351 -20.62 -27.56 -36.59
N THR A 352 -21.12 -28.19 -37.66
CA THR A 352 -22.54 -28.14 -38.08
C THR A 352 -22.86 -29.03 -39.30
N SER A 353 -23.87 -29.88 -39.12
CA SER A 353 -24.78 -30.55 -40.07
C SER A 353 -24.66 -30.28 -41.59
N ARG A 354 -24.55 -31.36 -42.39
CA ARG A 354 -25.51 -31.73 -43.47
C ARG A 354 -25.09 -33.01 -44.22
N ARG A 355 -25.92 -34.06 -44.15
CA ARG A 355 -26.19 -35.00 -45.27
C ARG A 355 -26.99 -34.23 -46.34
N PRO A 356 -26.96 -34.53 -47.67
CA PRO A 356 -27.22 -35.84 -48.32
C PRO A 356 -26.20 -36.13 -49.47
N SER A 357 -26.14 -37.27 -50.16
CA SER A 357 -27.14 -38.26 -50.61
C SER A 357 -26.44 -39.61 -50.83
#